data_AF-A0A7J6RDM3-F1
#
_entry.id   AF-A0A7J6RDM3-F1
#
_cell.length_a   1.000
_cell.length_b   1.000
_cell.length_c   1.000
_cell.angle_alpha   90.00
_cell.angle_beta   90.00
_cell.angle_gamma   90.00
#
_symmetry.space_group_name_H-M   'P 1'
#
loop_
_entity.id
_entity.type
_entity.pdbx_description
1 polymer ?
#
loop_
_entity_poly.entity_id
_entity_poly.type
_entity_poly.pdbx_seq_one_letter_code
_entity_poly.pdbx_strand_id
1 'polypeptide(L)'
;LPDPTRTPAYHNTAAQQHSATPQKASGTNNKTIIVFDWDDTILPTTWLERQRLLQIGSIRIKPCHARALTALSDSVLSTIEIAANYGKLMIITNAAPGWVEASCQQFMPALLPFIKSVPLYARPFNALMTTWKLDAFAR
;
A
#
# COMPACT_ATOMS: atom_id res chain seq x y z
N LEU A 1 -13.06 47.43 -65.08
CA LEU A 1 -12.57 46.07 -65.43
C LEU A 1 -11.07 46.19 -65.64
N PRO A 2 -10.26 45.54 -64.77
CA PRO A 2 -9.61 44.29 -65.18
C PRO A 2 -9.47 43.23 -64.07
N ASP A 3 -9.09 42.05 -64.54
CA ASP A 3 -8.98 40.71 -63.95
C ASP A 3 -7.47 40.33 -63.80
N PRO A 4 -7.10 39.05 -63.59
CA PRO A 4 -6.67 38.39 -62.37
C PRO A 4 -5.13 38.22 -62.32
N THR A 5 -4.66 37.46 -61.32
CA THR A 5 -3.29 36.93 -61.14
C THR A 5 -2.36 37.73 -60.23
N ARG A 6 -2.57 37.59 -58.91
CA ARG A 6 -1.46 37.49 -57.97
C ARG A 6 -1.87 36.78 -56.68
N THR A 7 -1.39 35.56 -56.52
CA THR A 7 -1.39 34.75 -55.30
C THR A 7 -0.65 35.47 -54.16
N PRO A 8 -1.12 35.40 -52.90
CA PRO A 8 -0.25 35.62 -51.76
C PRO A 8 0.30 34.29 -51.24
N ALA A 9 1.61 34.26 -51.05
CA ALA A 9 2.35 33.16 -50.46
C ALA A 9 1.94 32.95 -48.99
N TYR A 10 1.63 31.70 -48.63
CA TYR A 10 1.40 31.27 -47.26
C TYR A 10 2.70 31.42 -46.46
N HIS A 11 2.71 32.34 -45.50
CA HIS A 11 3.68 32.35 -44.42
C HIS A 11 3.30 31.25 -43.41
N ASN A 12 4.14 30.23 -43.31
CA ASN A 12 4.07 29.23 -42.23
C ASN A 12 4.55 29.88 -40.92
N THR A 13 3.63 30.17 -40.02
CA THR A 13 3.96 30.51 -38.63
C THR A 13 4.24 29.21 -37.89
N ALA A 14 5.49 29.00 -37.48
CA ALA A 14 5.90 27.91 -36.61
C ALA A 14 5.14 28.00 -35.27
N ALA A 15 4.24 27.05 -35.02
CA ALA A 15 3.62 26.87 -33.72
C ALA A 15 4.64 26.23 -32.78
N GLN A 16 5.12 27.01 -31.80
CA GLN A 16 5.88 26.48 -30.67
C GLN A 16 4.98 25.57 -29.85
N GLN A 17 5.23 24.26 -29.94
CA GLN A 17 4.69 23.26 -29.03
C GLN A 17 5.38 23.43 -27.67
N HIS A 18 4.68 24.03 -26.71
CA HIS A 18 5.04 23.88 -25.30
C HIS A 18 4.64 22.46 -24.85
N SER A 19 5.60 21.54 -24.96
CA SER A 19 5.53 20.24 -24.29
C SER A 19 5.54 20.48 -22.78
N ALA A 20 4.38 20.36 -22.15
CA ALA A 20 4.27 20.27 -20.70
C ALA A 20 4.74 18.89 -20.26
N THR A 21 6.05 18.73 -20.12
CA THR A 21 6.64 17.61 -19.39
C THR A 21 6.13 17.69 -17.94
N PRO A 22 5.54 16.64 -17.35
CA PRO A 22 5.24 16.67 -15.92
C PRO A 22 6.58 16.70 -15.19
N GLN A 23 6.93 17.88 -14.67
CA GLN A 23 8.04 18.00 -13.74
C GLN A 23 7.73 17.10 -12.54
N LYS A 24 8.54 16.07 -12.38
CA LYS A 24 8.61 15.24 -11.18
C LYS A 24 8.76 16.20 -10.00
N ALA A 25 7.70 16.37 -9.21
CA ALA A 25 7.69 17.26 -8.07
C ALA A 25 8.95 16.98 -7.23
N SER A 26 9.76 18.03 -7.05
CA SER A 26 10.97 18.01 -6.24
C SER A 26 10.63 17.43 -4.86
N GLY A 27 11.41 16.43 -4.42
CA GLY A 27 11.15 15.65 -3.23
C GLY A 27 10.76 16.50 -2.03
N THR A 28 9.48 16.42 -1.66
CA THR A 28 9.06 16.81 -0.32
C THR A 28 9.81 15.92 0.64
N ASN A 29 10.69 16.50 1.47
CA ASN A 29 11.25 15.84 2.66
C ASN A 29 10.10 15.58 3.64
N ASN A 30 9.18 14.69 3.27
CA ASN A 30 8.05 14.32 4.09
C ASN A 30 8.61 13.44 5.21
N LYS A 31 8.78 14.06 6.38
CA LYS A 31 9.30 13.42 7.61
C LYS A 31 8.23 12.57 8.30
N THR A 32 7.03 12.48 7.73
CA THR A 32 5.93 11.70 8.27
C THR A 32 6.19 10.20 8.05
N ILE A 33 6.11 9.44 9.13
CA ILE A 33 6.06 7.99 9.13
C ILE A 33 4.65 7.58 9.53
N ILE A 34 4.06 6.66 8.77
CA ILE A 34 2.75 6.07 9.07
C ILE A 34 2.99 4.62 9.43
N VAL A 35 2.56 4.26 10.64
CA VAL A 35 2.72 2.92 11.20
C VAL A 35 1.39 2.20 11.13
N PHE A 36 1.40 1.01 10.52
CA PHE A 36 0.28 0.08 10.59
C PHE A 36 0.58 -1.03 11.60
N ASP A 37 -0.39 -1.31 12.46
CA ASP A 37 -0.46 -2.59 13.18
C ASP A 37 -1.17 -3.64 12.31
N TRP A 38 -1.04 -4.91 12.67
CA TRP A 38 -1.59 -6.03 11.90
C TRP A 38 -2.85 -6.63 12.53
N ASP A 39 -2.73 -7.25 13.70
CA ASP A 39 -3.82 -7.96 14.37
C ASP A 39 -4.94 -7.01 14.82
N ASP A 40 -6.18 -7.34 14.46
CA ASP A 40 -7.40 -6.54 14.67
C ASP A 40 -7.30 -5.07 14.19
N THR A 41 -6.35 -4.78 13.30
CA THR A 41 -6.21 -3.50 12.60
C THR A 41 -6.35 -3.69 11.09
N ILE A 42 -5.46 -4.48 10.49
CA ILE A 42 -5.55 -4.87 9.06
C ILE A 42 -6.21 -6.25 8.94
N LEU A 43 -5.72 -7.23 9.70
CA LEU A 43 -6.26 -8.58 9.70
C LEU A 43 -7.24 -8.73 10.88
N PRO A 44 -8.51 -9.10 10.65
CA PRO A 44 -9.52 -9.21 11.71
C PRO A 44 -9.35 -10.53 12.49
N THR A 45 -8.25 -10.67 13.23
CA THR A 45 -7.85 -11.92 13.89
C THR A 45 -8.81 -12.38 14.97
N THR A 46 -9.43 -11.47 15.74
CA THR A 46 -10.50 -11.83 16.67
C THR A 46 -11.69 -12.46 15.94
N TRP A 47 -12.04 -11.96 14.75
CA TRP A 47 -13.12 -12.56 13.97
C TRP A 47 -12.71 -13.92 13.38
N LEU A 48 -11.50 -14.03 12.83
CA LEU A 48 -10.97 -15.28 12.30
C LEU A 48 -10.92 -16.38 13.36
N GLU A 49 -10.53 -16.05 14.59
CA GLU A 49 -10.54 -16.96 15.74
C GLU A 49 -11.95 -17.45 16.05
N ARG A 50 -12.94 -16.55 16.09
CA ARG A 50 -14.36 -16.93 16.30
C ARG A 50 -14.90 -17.84 15.19
N GLN A 51 -14.39 -17.69 13.96
CA GLN A 51 -14.70 -18.58 12.85
C GLN A 51 -13.89 -19.89 12.85
N ARG A 52 -12.99 -20.08 13.82
CA ARG A 52 -12.03 -21.20 13.94
C ARG A 52 -11.11 -21.33 12.73
N LEU A 53 -10.76 -20.20 12.12
CA LEU A 53 -9.92 -20.15 10.90
C LEU A 53 -8.43 -20.01 11.19
N LEU A 54 -8.03 -19.72 12.43
CA LEU A 54 -6.61 -19.64 12.83
C LEU A 54 -6.06 -20.98 13.36
N GLN A 55 -6.91 -22.01 13.50
CA GLN A 55 -6.53 -23.31 14.04
C GLN A 55 -5.74 -24.14 13.01
N ILE A 56 -4.73 -24.87 13.47
CA ILE A 56 -3.95 -25.80 12.63
C ILE A 56 -4.89 -26.81 11.97
N GLY A 57 -4.79 -26.95 10.65
CA GLY A 57 -5.65 -27.87 9.89
C GLY A 57 -7.06 -27.32 9.59
N SER A 58 -7.29 -26.01 9.73
CA SER A 58 -8.50 -25.38 9.18
C SER A 58 -8.43 -25.40 7.64
N ILE A 59 -9.12 -26.38 7.03
CA ILE A 59 -8.90 -26.75 5.62
C ILE A 59 -9.70 -25.86 4.65
N ARG A 60 -10.78 -25.19 5.10
CA ARG A 60 -11.72 -24.55 4.17
C ARG A 60 -12.34 -23.26 4.69
N ILE A 61 -11.95 -22.15 4.08
CA ILE A 61 -12.65 -20.86 4.21
C ILE A 61 -13.97 -20.95 3.44
N LYS A 62 -15.10 -20.63 4.08
CA LYS A 62 -16.40 -20.57 3.42
C LYS A 62 -16.38 -19.54 2.28
N PRO A 63 -17.05 -19.75 1.14
CA PRO A 63 -17.03 -18.79 0.03
C PRO A 63 -17.47 -17.37 0.41
N CYS A 64 -18.45 -17.22 1.32
CA CYS A 64 -18.85 -15.91 1.83
C CYS A 64 -17.74 -15.19 2.61
N HIS A 65 -17.01 -15.94 3.44
CA HIS A 65 -15.87 -15.41 4.21
C HIS A 65 -14.72 -15.03 3.28
N ALA A 66 -14.42 -15.86 2.27
CA ALA A 66 -13.40 -15.56 1.27
C ALA A 66 -13.72 -14.26 0.53
N ARG A 67 -14.97 -14.07 0.06
CA ARG A 67 -15.40 -12.82 -0.58
C ARG A 67 -15.26 -11.61 0.35
N ALA A 68 -15.62 -11.74 1.62
CA ALA A 68 -15.47 -10.67 2.60
C ALA A 68 -13.99 -10.30 2.82
N LEU A 69 -13.11 -11.29 2.91
CA LEU A 69 -11.66 -11.07 3.03
C LEU A 69 -11.05 -10.44 1.76
N THR A 70 -11.55 -10.80 0.57
CA THR A 70 -11.16 -10.14 -0.68
C THR A 70 -11.58 -8.67 -0.69
N ALA A 71 -12.84 -8.37 -0.38
CA ALA A 71 -13.32 -6.98 -0.32
C ALA A 71 -12.57 -6.13 0.74
N LEU A 72 -12.22 -6.75 1.87
CA LEU A 72 -11.37 -6.12 2.87
C LEU A 72 -9.96 -5.85 2.32
N SER A 73 -9.36 -6.82 1.62
CA SER A 73 -8.05 -6.66 0.98
C SER A 73 -8.02 -5.47 0.02
N ASP A 74 -9.06 -5.32 -0.81
CA ASP A 74 -9.18 -4.21 -1.77
C ASP A 74 -9.27 -2.85 -1.05
N SER A 75 -10.03 -2.79 0.04
CA SER A 75 -10.15 -1.58 0.87
C SER A 75 -8.83 -1.22 1.56
N VAL A 76 -8.09 -2.22 2.03
CA VAL A 76 -6.76 -2.05 2.64
C VAL A 76 -5.75 -1.56 1.61
N LEU A 77 -5.73 -2.13 0.39
CA LEU A 77 -4.88 -1.66 -0.70
C LEU A 77 -5.13 -0.19 -1.03
N SER A 78 -6.40 0.21 -1.22
CA SER A 78 -6.73 1.61 -1.47
C SER A 78 -6.28 2.53 -0.32
N THR A 79 -6.44 2.09 0.92
CA THR A 79 -5.97 2.83 2.11
C THR A 79 -4.45 3.01 2.09
N ILE A 80 -3.70 1.95 1.78
CA ILE A 80 -2.24 1.95 1.67
C ILE A 80 -1.79 2.91 0.57
N GLU A 81 -2.41 2.85 -0.62
CA GLU A 81 -2.08 3.71 -1.76
C GLU A 81 -2.29 5.19 -1.41
N ILE A 82 -3.39 5.51 -0.75
CA ILE A 82 -3.66 6.87 -0.28
C ILE A 82 -2.62 7.28 0.76
N ALA A 83 -2.39 6.46 1.79
CA ALA A 83 -1.45 6.74 2.87
C ALA A 83 -0.01 6.95 2.37
N ALA A 84 0.40 6.23 1.32
CA ALA A 84 1.73 6.35 0.72
C ALA A 84 2.01 7.75 0.17
N ASN A 85 0.97 8.52 -0.20
CA ASN A 85 1.13 9.92 -0.61
C ASN A 85 1.44 10.86 0.56
N TYR A 86 1.19 10.43 1.80
CA TYR A 86 1.32 11.25 3.01
C TYR A 86 2.51 10.90 3.88
N GLY A 87 3.27 9.83 3.59
CA GLY A 87 4.45 9.49 4.36
C GLY A 87 5.07 8.16 3.99
N LYS A 88 6.17 7.82 4.67
CA LYS A 88 6.76 6.48 4.60
C LYS A 88 5.91 5.51 5.40
N LEU A 89 5.54 4.39 4.79
CA LEU A 89 4.74 3.36 5.44
C LEU A 89 5.65 2.31 6.07
N MET A 90 5.27 1.83 7.25
CA MET A 90 5.91 0.68 7.90
C MET A 90 4.89 -0.12 8.70
N ILE A 91 5.19 -1.39 8.96
CA ILE A 91 4.39 -2.27 9.83
C ILE A 91 5.14 -2.47 11.14
N ILE A 92 4.48 -2.23 12.27
CA ILE A 92 5.00 -2.56 13.60
C ILE A 92 3.91 -3.30 14.36
N THR A 93 4.19 -4.52 14.81
CA THR A 93 3.18 -5.35 15.47
C THR A 93 3.74 -6.18 16.62
N ASN A 94 2.91 -6.42 17.64
CA ASN A 94 3.25 -7.29 18.78
C ASN A 94 3.28 -8.79 18.41
N ALA A 95 2.85 -9.14 17.19
CA ALA A 95 2.87 -10.51 16.70
C ALA A 95 4.29 -11.10 16.67
N ALA A 96 4.35 -12.44 16.67
CA ALA A 96 5.60 -13.16 16.50
C ALA A 96 6.15 -12.98 15.05
N PRO A 97 7.48 -13.05 14.85
CA PRO A 97 8.07 -12.98 13.52
C PRO A 97 7.51 -14.07 12.60
N GLY A 98 7.22 -13.73 11.36
CA GLY A 98 6.62 -14.62 10.36
C GLY A 98 5.09 -14.71 10.40
N TRP A 99 4.43 -14.20 11.46
CA TRP A 99 2.96 -14.22 11.57
C TRP A 99 2.27 -13.40 10.47
N VAL A 100 2.76 -12.19 10.22
CA VAL A 100 2.16 -11.25 9.27
C VAL A 100 2.18 -11.82 7.85
N GLU A 101 3.31 -12.35 7.42
CA GLU A 101 3.50 -12.92 6.09
C GLU A 101 2.66 -14.18 5.90
N ALA A 102 2.69 -15.10 6.87
CA ALA A 102 1.93 -16.35 6.82
C ALA A 102 0.42 -16.09 6.79
N SER A 103 -0.07 -15.23 7.69
CA SER A 103 -1.48 -14.89 7.77
C SER A 103 -1.95 -14.07 6.56
N CYS A 104 -1.14 -13.15 6.03
CA CYS A 104 -1.43 -12.46 4.78
C CYS A 104 -1.55 -13.44 3.62
N GLN A 105 -0.59 -14.35 3.44
CA GLN A 105 -0.62 -15.35 2.39
C GLN A 105 -1.88 -16.22 2.44
N GLN A 106 -2.37 -16.51 3.65
CA GLN A 106 -3.56 -17.34 3.86
C GLN A 106 -4.87 -16.58 3.65
N PHE A 107 -4.98 -15.35 4.16
CA PHE A 107 -6.27 -14.64 4.24
C PHE A 107 -6.41 -13.46 3.29
N MET A 108 -5.32 -12.77 2.96
CA MET A 108 -5.33 -11.54 2.14
C MET A 108 -4.11 -11.51 1.20
N PRO A 109 -3.92 -12.51 0.31
CA PRO A 109 -2.68 -12.69 -0.45
C PRO A 109 -2.36 -11.53 -1.39
N ALA A 110 -3.36 -10.74 -1.79
CA ALA A 110 -3.16 -9.54 -2.60
C ALA A 110 -2.31 -8.45 -1.91
N LEU A 111 -2.21 -8.48 -0.56
CA LEU A 111 -1.40 -7.55 0.21
C LEU A 111 0.09 -7.95 0.30
N LEU A 112 0.47 -9.16 -0.11
CA LEU A 112 1.84 -9.65 0.02
C LEU A 112 2.90 -8.76 -0.66
N PRO A 113 2.68 -8.23 -1.89
CA PRO A 113 3.64 -7.33 -2.51
C PRO A 113 3.90 -6.08 -1.66
N PHE A 114 2.84 -5.52 -1.06
CA PHE A 114 2.98 -4.39 -0.14
C PHE A 114 3.78 -4.77 1.10
N ILE A 115 3.43 -5.86 1.78
CA ILE A 115 4.12 -6.32 3.01
C ILE A 115 5.62 -6.50 2.76
N LYS A 116 5.99 -7.05 1.61
CA LYS A 116 7.40 -7.23 1.22
C LYS A 116 8.11 -5.94 0.83
N SER A 117 7.37 -4.88 0.49
CA SER A 117 7.91 -3.61 0.03
C SER A 117 8.19 -2.61 1.15
N VAL A 118 7.65 -2.83 2.35
CA VAL A 118 7.79 -1.91 3.49
C VAL A 118 8.60 -2.53 4.63
N PRO A 119 9.23 -1.69 5.48
CA PRO A 119 9.82 -2.18 6.73
C PRO A 119 8.75 -2.83 7.62
N LEU A 120 9.06 -4.03 8.12
CA LEU A 120 8.19 -4.80 9.01
C LEU A 120 8.96 -5.17 10.29
N TYR A 121 8.42 -4.75 11.42
CA TYR A 121 8.98 -5.03 12.74
C TYR A 121 7.94 -5.78 13.58
N ALA A 122 8.05 -7.11 13.54
CA ALA A 122 7.39 -7.98 14.49
C ALA A 122 8.16 -8.03 15.81
N ARG A 123 7.49 -8.39 16.89
CA ARG A 123 8.10 -8.52 18.20
C ARG A 123 9.10 -9.68 18.22
N PRO A 124 10.38 -9.46 18.52
CA PRO A 124 11.33 -10.56 18.67
C PRO A 124 10.92 -11.50 19.82
N PHE A 125 11.13 -12.80 19.66
CA PHE A 125 10.69 -13.81 20.64
C PHE A 125 11.19 -13.55 22.07
N ASN A 126 12.42 -13.06 22.20
CA ASN A 126 13.10 -12.86 23.49
C ASN A 126 12.97 -11.41 24.02
N ALA A 127 12.20 -10.55 23.35
CA ALA A 127 12.10 -9.15 23.74
C ALA A 127 11.01 -8.93 24.81
N LEU A 128 11.26 -7.98 25.72
CA LEU A 128 10.28 -7.57 26.73
C LEU A 128 9.15 -6.76 26.09
N MET A 129 7.91 -6.97 26.54
CA MET A 129 6.73 -6.30 25.95
C MET A 129 6.82 -4.78 26.11
N THR A 130 7.46 -4.34 27.19
CA THR A 130 7.53 -2.93 27.58
C THR A 130 8.57 -2.14 26.81
N THR A 131 9.61 -2.78 26.25
CA THR A 131 10.76 -2.05 25.68
C THR A 131 10.96 -2.27 24.19
N TRP A 132 10.53 -3.41 23.62
CA TRP A 132 10.92 -3.79 22.25
C TRP A 132 10.49 -2.77 21.18
N LYS A 133 9.40 -2.04 21.40
CA LYS A 133 8.94 -0.99 20.46
C LYS A 133 9.89 0.21 20.42
N LEU A 134 10.54 0.55 21.54
CA LEU A 134 11.57 1.60 21.54
C LEU A 134 12.71 1.22 20.60
N ASP A 135 13.12 -0.05 20.62
CA ASP A 135 14.15 -0.59 19.73
C ASP A 135 13.70 -0.63 18.27
N ALA A 136 12.40 -0.83 18.01
CA ALA A 136 11.84 -0.80 16.66
C ALA A 136 11.84 0.63 16.08
N PHE A 137 11.49 1.64 16.88
CA PHE A 137 11.46 3.04 16.46
C PHE A 137 12.85 3.71 16.41
N ALA A 138 13.87 3.11 17.03
CA ALA A 138 15.24 3.63 17.01
C ALA A 138 16.03 3.30 15.73
N ARG A 139 15.46 2.48 14.83
CA ARG A 139 16.07 2.03 13.56
C ARG A 139 15.63 2.89 12.38
#